data_AF-A0A6P5ZGV0-F1
#
_entry.id   AF-A0A6P5ZGV0-F1
#
_cell.length_a   1.000
_cell.length_b   1.000
_cell.length_c   1.000
_cell.angle_alpha   90.00
_cell.angle_beta   90.00
_cell.angle_gamma   90.00
#
_symmetry.space_group_name_H-M   'P 1'
#
loop_
_entity.id
_entity.type
_entity.pdbx_description
1 polymer ?
#
loop_
_entity_poly.entity_id
_entity_poly.type
_entity_poly.pdbx_seq_one_letter_code
_entity_poly.pdbx_strand_id
1 'polypeptide(L)'
;MLYSSSLLAIVGAGEQPSLSPRRLCLFNTKTNAPLREMTFLTSILAVRLNRKRLVVVLKEKTYIYDSNSLAILDTIDTVPNLKGLCAFSPSLDGCFLALPASTTKDLY
;
A
#
# COMPACT_ATOMS: atom_id res chain seq x y z
N MET A 1 -2.00 -10.63 -0.57
CA MET A 1 -3.02 -11.36 0.21
C MET A 1 -2.61 -11.32 1.68
N LEU A 2 -3.54 -11.05 2.60
CA LEU A 2 -3.23 -11.01 4.03
C LEU A 2 -3.27 -12.43 4.62
N TYR A 3 -2.11 -13.09 4.72
CA TYR A 3 -2.00 -14.47 5.20
C TYR A 3 -2.99 -15.42 4.48
N SER A 4 -3.69 -16.26 5.25
CA SER A 4 -4.79 -17.12 4.81
C SER A 4 -6.18 -16.47 4.93
N SER A 5 -6.25 -15.15 5.11
CA SER A 5 -7.53 -14.45 5.15
C SER A 5 -8.10 -14.26 3.74
N SER A 6 -9.40 -13.99 3.66
CA SER A 6 -10.08 -13.70 2.40
C SER A 6 -9.90 -12.26 1.92
N LEU A 7 -9.09 -11.45 2.61
CA LEU A 7 -8.85 -10.06 2.27
C LEU A 7 -7.76 -9.93 1.21
N LEU A 8 -8.12 -9.32 0.08
CA LEU A 8 -7.24 -8.92 -1.00
C LEU A 8 -7.18 -7.40 -1.11
N ALA A 9 -5.99 -6.91 -1.49
CA ALA A 9 -5.73 -5.53 -1.86
C ALA A 9 -5.36 -5.53 -3.34
N ILE A 10 -6.18 -4.87 -4.16
CA ILE A 10 -6.11 -4.91 -5.63
C ILE A 10 -5.88 -3.49 -6.14
N VAL A 11 -4.89 -3.31 -7.00
CA VAL A 11 -4.59 -2.04 -7.66
C VAL A 11 -4.77 -2.22 -9.16
N GLY A 12 -5.37 -1.24 -9.83
CA GLY A 12 -5.57 -1.29 -11.29
C GLY A 12 -4.25 -1.16 -12.06
N ALA A 13 -4.13 -1.83 -13.20
CA ALA A 13 -2.92 -1.78 -14.04
C ALA A 13 -2.86 -0.57 -14.99
N GLY A 14 -3.95 0.19 -15.14
CA GLY A 14 -4.05 1.34 -16.04
C GLY A 14 -4.46 1.02 -17.47
N GLU A 15 -4.59 -0.26 -17.83
CA GLU A 15 -4.97 -0.71 -19.18
C GLU A 15 -6.43 -0.38 -19.54
N GLN A 16 -7.29 -0.21 -18.53
CA GLN A 16 -8.68 0.22 -18.70
C GLN A 16 -8.97 1.46 -17.84
N PRO A 17 -9.87 2.38 -18.28
CA PRO A 17 -10.24 3.57 -17.52
C PRO A 17 -10.81 3.24 -16.12
N SER A 18 -11.48 2.10 -16.00
CA SER A 18 -12.00 1.57 -14.74
C SER A 18 -10.89 1.10 -13.78
N LEU A 19 -9.77 0.62 -14.32
CA LEU A 19 -8.63 0.02 -13.60
C LEU A 19 -7.48 1.01 -13.46
N SER A 20 -7.72 2.12 -12.78
CA SER A 20 -6.68 3.14 -12.52
C SER A 20 -5.59 2.63 -11.57
N PRO A 21 -4.30 2.90 -11.84
CA PRO A 21 -3.18 2.59 -10.93
C PRO A 21 -3.17 3.46 -9.67
N ARG A 22 -4.10 4.40 -9.58
CA ARG A 22 -4.31 5.27 -8.42
C ARG A 22 -5.45 4.78 -7.53
N ARG A 23 -6.12 3.68 -7.90
CA ARG A 23 -7.25 3.12 -7.16
C ARG A 23 -6.83 1.82 -6.50
N LEU A 24 -7.02 1.76 -5.18
CA LEU A 24 -6.89 0.55 -4.38
C LEU A 24 -8.29 0.05 -4.01
N CYS A 25 -8.59 -1.20 -4.33
CA CYS A 25 -9.80 -1.89 -3.91
C CYS A 25 -9.45 -2.99 -2.91
N LEU A 26 -10.08 -2.93 -1.74
CA LEU A 26 -10.07 -4.03 -0.78
C LEU A 26 -11.23 -4.96 -1.09
N PHE A 27 -10.93 -6.23 -1.36
CA PHE A 27 -11.90 -7.22 -1.82
C PHE A 27 -11.92 -8.42 -0.89
N ASN A 28 -13.10 -8.92 -0.55
CA ASN A 28 -13.27 -10.12 0.24
C ASN A 28 -13.65 -11.30 -0.67
N THR A 29 -12.75 -12.27 -0.79
CA THR A 29 -12.95 -13.45 -1.65
C THR A 29 -13.98 -14.44 -1.12
N LYS A 30 -14.30 -14.42 0.18
CA LYS A 30 -15.34 -15.30 0.74
C LYS A 30 -16.74 -14.81 0.41
N THR A 31 -16.95 -13.50 0.46
CA THR A 31 -18.25 -12.88 0.16
C THR A 31 -18.37 -12.45 -1.30
N ASN A 32 -17.30 -12.59 -2.09
CA ASN A 32 -17.18 -12.09 -3.47
C ASN A 32 -17.62 -10.63 -3.60
N ALA A 33 -17.32 -9.81 -2.59
CA ALA A 33 -17.78 -8.42 -2.53
C ALA A 33 -16.61 -7.46 -2.30
N PRO A 34 -16.61 -6.29 -2.97
CA PRO A 34 -15.71 -5.22 -2.62
C PRO A 34 -16.07 -4.69 -1.22
N LEU A 35 -15.07 -4.57 -0.35
CA LEU A 35 -15.23 -4.00 0.98
C LEU A 35 -15.15 -2.48 0.92
N ARG A 36 -14.09 -1.95 0.29
CA ARG A 36 -13.87 -0.51 0.21
C ARG A 36 -12.90 -0.15 -0.91
N GLU A 37 -13.02 1.06 -1.41
CA GLU A 37 -12.12 1.63 -2.40
C GLU A 37 -11.47 2.91 -1.88
N MET A 38 -10.22 3.13 -2.30
CA MET A 38 -9.41 4.28 -1.95
C MET A 38 -8.76 4.83 -3.20
N THR A 39 -8.80 6.15 -3.36
CA THR A 39 -8.23 6.85 -4.51
C THR A 39 -7.09 7.75 -4.06
N PHE A 40 -5.97 7.66 -4.75
CA PHE A 40 -4.75 8.39 -4.45
C PHE A 40 -4.46 9.44 -5.54
N LEU A 41 -3.64 10.43 -5.20
CA LEU A 41 -3.28 11.50 -6.13
C LEU A 41 -2.37 10.98 -7.25
N THR A 42 -1.39 10.15 -6.90
CA THR A 42 -0.45 9.51 -7.84
C THR A 42 -0.57 8.00 -7.83
N SER A 43 0.09 7.34 -8.77
CA SER A 43 0.11 5.88 -8.87
C SER A 43 0.63 5.23 -7.60
N ILE A 44 -0.03 4.14 -7.20
CA ILE A 44 0.38 3.29 -6.09
C ILE A 44 1.50 2.39 -6.60
N LEU A 45 2.65 2.41 -5.93
CA LEU A 45 3.83 1.63 -6.31
C LEU A 45 3.94 0.32 -5.53
N ALA A 46 3.54 0.33 -4.26
CA ALA A 46 3.45 -0.87 -3.45
C ALA A 46 2.34 -0.78 -2.41
N VAL A 47 1.79 -1.94 -2.05
CA VAL A 47 0.84 -2.09 -0.95
C VAL A 47 1.33 -3.20 -0.03
N ARG A 48 1.42 -2.91 1.27
CA ARG A 48 1.75 -3.87 2.32
C ARG A 48 0.65 -3.89 3.37
N LEU A 49 0.38 -5.05 3.95
CA LEU A 49 -0.75 -5.24 4.84
C LEU A 49 -0.39 -6.25 5.93
N ASN A 50 -0.71 -5.93 7.18
CA ASN A 50 -0.80 -6.90 8.28
C ASN A 50 -2.18 -6.77 8.97
N ARG A 51 -2.39 -7.41 10.13
CA ARG A 51 -3.69 -7.38 10.82
C ARG A 51 -4.01 -6.05 11.52
N LYS A 52 -3.06 -5.12 11.60
CA LYS A 52 -3.21 -3.81 12.27
C LYS A 52 -3.04 -2.63 11.32
N ARG A 53 -2.27 -2.78 10.24
CA ARG A 53 -1.83 -1.67 9.38
C ARG A 53 -1.93 -2.03 7.91
N LEU A 54 -2.42 -1.07 7.14
CA LEU A 54 -2.34 -1.03 5.68
C LEU A 54 -1.35 0.08 5.31
N VAL A 55 -0.30 -0.26 4.58
CA VAL A 55 0.71 0.68 4.11
C VAL A 55 0.59 0.81 2.59
N VAL A 56 0.45 2.05 2.12
CA VAL A 56 0.36 2.36 0.69
C VAL A 56 1.52 3.28 0.32
N VAL A 57 2.38 2.81 -0.57
CA VAL A 57 3.60 3.51 -0.99
C VAL A 57 3.36 4.15 -2.34
N LEU A 58 3.54 5.47 -2.40
CA LEU A 58 3.56 6.28 -3.61
C LEU A 58 5.02 6.69 -3.87
N LYS A 59 5.23 7.48 -4.93
CA LYS A 59 6.58 7.94 -5.32
C LYS A 59 7.26 8.78 -4.23
N GLU A 60 6.55 9.73 -3.63
CA GLU A 60 7.12 10.73 -2.71
C GLU A 60 6.41 10.75 -1.34
N LYS A 61 5.44 9.85 -1.15
CA LYS A 61 4.69 9.72 0.10
C LYS A 61 4.42 8.26 0.42
N THR A 62 4.37 7.93 1.69
CA THR A 62 3.84 6.66 2.18
C THR A 62 2.73 6.93 3.19
N TYR A 63 1.57 6.33 2.95
CA TYR A 63 0.42 6.42 3.86
C TYR A 63 0.33 5.17 4.74
N ILE A 64 0.06 5.40 6.02
CA ILE A 64 -0.16 4.34 7.00
C ILE A 64 -1.59 4.45 7.49
N TYR A 65 -2.38 3.41 7.25
CA TYR A 65 -3.77 3.30 7.68
C TYR A 65 -3.92 2.21 8.74
N ASP A 66 -4.95 2.36 9.56
CA ASP A 66 -5.47 1.24 10.35
C ASP A 66 -6.17 0.24 9.42
N SER A 67 -5.84 -1.05 9.52
CA SER A 67 -6.37 -2.04 8.56
C SER A 67 -7.87 -2.32 8.70
N ASN A 68 -8.47 -1.99 9.84
CA ASN A 68 -9.89 -2.28 10.13
C ASN A 68 -10.78 -1.07 9.81
N SER A 69 -10.42 0.09 10.36
CA SER A 69 -11.18 1.34 10.17
C SER A 69 -10.84 2.06 8.86
N LEU A 70 -9.63 1.80 8.32
CA LEU A 70 -9.04 2.51 7.18
C LEU A 70 -8.90 4.02 7.44
N ALA A 71 -8.83 4.40 8.72
CA ALA A 71 -8.44 5.74 9.12
C ALA A 71 -6.95 5.94 8.84
N ILE A 72 -6.57 7.14 8.38
CA ILE A 72 -5.17 7.53 8.27
C ILE A 72 -4.61 7.63 9.69
N LEU A 73 -3.54 6.87 9.94
CA LEU A 73 -2.79 6.95 11.19
C LEU A 73 -1.60 7.89 11.03
N ASP A 74 -0.90 7.81 9.90
CA ASP A 74 0.26 8.64 9.62
C ASP A 74 0.52 8.80 8.12
N THR A 75 1.26 9.84 7.75
CA THR A 75 1.75 10.10 6.40
C THR A 75 3.20 10.50 6.46
N ILE A 76 4.05 9.71 5.80
CA ILE A 76 5.49 9.94 5.75
C ILE A 76 5.82 10.52 4.37
N ASP A 77 6.41 11.71 4.35
CA ASP A 77 7.02 12.27 3.16
C ASP A 77 8.36 11.57 2.91
N THR A 78 8.52 10.96 1.73
CA THR A 78 9.71 10.18 1.39
C THR A 78 10.50 10.85 0.28
N VAL A 79 11.80 10.56 0.20
CA VAL A 79 12.55 10.80 -1.04
C VAL A 79 11.92 10.04 -2.22
N PRO A 80 12.18 10.43 -3.48
CA PRO A 80 11.60 9.78 -4.65
C PRO A 80 11.87 8.26 -4.72
N ASN A 81 10.89 7.45 -4.34
CA ASN A 81 10.91 6.00 -4.34
C ASN A 81 10.34 5.45 -5.65
N LEU A 82 11.06 5.66 -6.75
CA LEU A 82 10.60 5.31 -8.11
C LEU A 82 10.23 3.83 -8.28
N LYS A 83 10.85 2.94 -7.49
CA LYS A 83 10.64 1.49 -7.54
C LYS A 83 9.63 0.98 -6.50
N GLY A 84 9.05 1.84 -5.66
CA GLY A 84 8.13 1.41 -4.59
C GLY A 84 8.76 0.51 -3.53
N LEU A 85 10.08 0.65 -3.29
CA LEU A 85 10.81 -0.18 -2.35
C LEU A 85 10.31 0.07 -0.92
N CYS A 86 9.91 -1.00 -0.24
CA CYS A 86 9.58 -0.98 1.18
C CYS A 86 9.67 -2.41 1.73
N ALA A 87 10.05 -2.50 3.00
CA ALA A 87 9.92 -3.73 3.77
C ALA A 87 9.01 -3.45 4.97
N PHE A 88 8.07 -4.35 5.21
CA PHE A 88 7.06 -4.18 6.26
C PHE A 88 6.95 -5.46 7.08
N SER A 89 7.01 -5.31 8.40
CA SER A 89 6.97 -6.43 9.33
C SER A 89 5.57 -7.07 9.35
N PRO A 90 5.49 -8.40 9.19
CA PRO A 90 4.24 -9.13 9.36
C PRO A 90 3.83 -9.23 10.84
N SER A 91 4.78 -9.07 11.78
CA SER A 91 4.56 -9.23 13.22
C SER A 91 3.71 -8.09 13.81
N LEU A 92 2.84 -8.46 14.77
CA LEU A 92 1.97 -7.51 15.47
C LEU A 92 2.61 -6.91 16.73
N ASP A 93 3.65 -7.56 17.25
CA ASP A 93 4.41 -7.12 18.42
C ASP A 93 5.54 -6.16 18.01
N GLY A 94 6.00 -6.27 16.77
CA GLY A 94 7.01 -5.39 16.17
C GLY A 94 6.59 -4.93 14.78
N CYS A 95 5.68 -3.96 14.71
CA CYS A 95 5.11 -3.45 13.46
C CYS A 95 6.03 -2.43 12.77
N PHE A 96 7.23 -2.85 12.39
CA PHE A 96 8.23 -2.01 11.77
C PHE A 96 7.99 -1.81 10.27
N LEU A 97 8.32 -0.61 9.78
CA LEU A 97 8.30 -0.23 8.36
C LEU A 97 9.68 0.34 8.00
N ALA A 98 10.29 -0.20 6.96
CA ALA A 98 11.53 0.30 6.39
C ALA A 98 11.24 0.92 5.01
N LEU A 99 11.70 2.15 4.84
CA LEU A 99 11.58 2.95 3.61
C LEU A 99 12.96 3.49 3.23
N PRO A 100 13.23 3.68 1.93
CA PRO A 100 14.46 4.34 1.49
C PRO A 100 14.48 5.80 1.95
N ALA A 101 15.62 6.23 2.50
CA ALA A 101 15.84 7.60 2.97
C ALA A 101 16.73 8.44 2.05
N SER A 102 17.39 7.81 1.06
CA SER A 102 18.22 8.51 0.07
C SER A 102 18.14 7.80 -1.28
N THR A 103 18.19 8.58 -2.36
CA THR A 103 18.42 8.11 -3.73
C THR A 103 19.85 8.44 -4.13
N THR A 104 20.83 7.69 -3.63
CA THR A 104 22.15 7.68 -4.25
C THR A 104 22.00 7.01 -5.61
N LYS A 105 22.06 7.80 -6.68
CA LYS A 105 22.32 7.25 -8.01
C LYS A 105 23.72 6.63 -7.94
N ASP A 106 23.81 5.30 -7.94
CA ASP A 106 25.06 4.64 -8.25
C ASP A 106 25.42 5.03 -9.69
N LEU A 107 26.31 6.02 -9.80
CA LEU A 107 26.91 6.46 -11.06
C LEU A 107 27.92 5.39 -11.46
N TYR A 108 27.56 4.58 -12.45
CA TYR A 108 28.48 3.81 -13.28
C TYR A 108 28.33 4.28 -14.73
#